data_AF-A0A3N1J4N6-F1
#
_entry.id   AF-A0A3N1J4N6-F1
#
_cell.length_a   1.000
_cell.length_b   1.000
_cell.length_c   1.000
_cell.angle_alpha   90.00
_cell.angle_beta   90.00
_cell.angle_gamma   90.00
#
_symmetry.space_group_name_H-M   'P 1'
#
loop_
_entity.id
_entity.type
_entity.pdbx_description
1 polymer ?
#
loop_
_entity_poly.entity_id
_entity_poly.type
_entity_poly.pdbx_seq_one_letter_code
_entity_poly.pdbx_strand_id
1 'polypeptide(L)'
;MNTDSLNPQDTLEHFFLLERAFAFHDQTRPQADYTYGSAAPQAVQDTPAGRISALHLLTSPAGGVATFIAPNMPVDTPALESYIRQHFIPSPGDINLVQWDVRQSLFLHFIRQPESASYDVAFDNPAIPLTHSESTLLDSAIRGDKNKVYLLASSEFIVSSRVTARLEGDWGAFLTLAMSENIRQPDAIALLLNQQIDAGALTMPEQFENTPSEQTREQVRASLVNTASLLIAKTLSRIHSPDEIPDDIDYDIRYSNSVPQRYLLTQQQDIAVLLKGLSPGSIITFSPAPLPEPDRPDKPVPPRECVVSLGFSPSVFKIMSIELGYGGVQTPMPWPTFSPVTLKTTSTSNEITLKVTFADYSSYEKRLQWQDAIVLTPQDLGLFSVLFEAEHLKSSFKSIEGTATFLPAGQAKKQSFRFAFSDQQWLVSWWINAQSAELNGRIEYSWSGSLKTLLPKTYDSGRLQATVSPIKLQYKK
;
A
#
# COMPACT_ATOMS: atom_id res chain seq x y z
N MET A 1 -3.26 10.20 1.54
CA MET A 1 -4.59 10.32 2.20
C MET A 1 -5.17 8.93 2.29
N ASN A 2 -5.58 8.50 3.48
CA ASN A 2 -6.34 7.24 3.63
C ASN A 2 -7.76 7.55 3.12
N THR A 3 -8.15 6.95 2.00
CA THR A 3 -9.43 7.20 1.32
C THR A 3 -10.62 6.51 1.99
N ASP A 4 -10.37 5.74 3.06
CA ASP A 4 -11.34 4.82 3.66
C ASP A 4 -12.25 5.48 4.70
N SER A 5 -11.84 6.61 5.29
CA SER A 5 -12.55 7.25 6.41
C SER A 5 -13.47 8.38 5.92
N LEU A 6 -14.72 8.39 6.40
CA LEU A 6 -15.69 9.45 6.11
C LEU A 6 -15.71 10.52 7.20
N ASN A 7 -16.10 11.75 6.82
CA ASN A 7 -16.47 12.78 7.78
C ASN A 7 -17.90 12.52 8.28
N PRO A 8 -18.10 12.23 9.58
CA PRO A 8 -19.41 11.93 10.10
C PRO A 8 -20.40 13.10 9.99
N GLN A 9 -19.92 14.35 9.96
CA GLN A 9 -20.79 15.54 9.78
C GLN A 9 -21.51 15.56 8.44
N ASP A 10 -20.89 14.97 7.41
CA ASP A 10 -21.40 15.03 6.04
C ASP A 10 -22.27 13.82 5.69
N THR A 11 -22.21 12.74 6.49
CA THR A 11 -22.64 11.40 6.06
C THR A 11 -23.52 10.66 7.05
N LEU A 12 -23.48 10.99 8.34
CA LEU A 12 -24.33 10.37 9.37
C LEU A 12 -25.58 11.22 9.61
N GLU A 13 -26.72 10.54 9.73
CA GLU A 13 -28.01 11.19 9.97
C GLU A 13 -28.06 11.82 11.36
N HIS A 14 -28.59 13.05 11.44
CA HIS A 14 -28.71 13.83 12.67
C HIS A 14 -27.39 13.96 13.44
N PHE A 15 -26.24 13.96 12.75
CA PHE A 15 -24.97 14.18 13.42
C PHE A 15 -24.91 15.60 13.99
N PHE A 16 -24.52 15.72 15.27
CA PHE A 16 -24.26 17.02 15.90
C PHE A 16 -23.14 16.93 16.93
N LEU A 17 -22.58 18.10 17.26
CA LEU A 17 -21.61 18.30 18.32
C LEU A 17 -22.21 19.18 19.42
N LEU A 18 -22.04 18.76 20.67
CA LEU A 18 -22.29 19.57 21.85
C LEU A 18 -21.04 19.57 22.71
N GLU A 19 -20.36 20.72 22.74
CA GLU A 19 -19.06 20.87 23.39
C GLU A 19 -18.06 19.80 22.92
N ARG A 20 -17.77 18.83 23.78
CA ARG A 20 -16.85 17.72 23.52
C ARG A 20 -17.53 16.42 23.14
N ALA A 21 -18.87 16.38 23.13
CA ALA A 21 -19.63 15.19 22.79
C ALA A 21 -20.11 15.28 21.34
N PHE A 22 -20.18 14.12 20.68
CA PHE A 22 -20.92 13.96 19.44
C PHE A 22 -22.06 12.98 19.65
N ALA A 23 -23.12 13.13 18.86
CA ALA A 23 -24.16 12.12 18.73
C ALA A 23 -24.73 12.11 17.30
N PHE A 24 -25.29 10.98 16.91
CA PHE A 24 -25.94 10.77 15.62
C PHE A 24 -26.96 9.65 15.70
N HIS A 25 -27.87 9.58 14.72
CA HIS A 25 -28.77 8.44 14.56
C HIS A 25 -28.10 7.37 13.69
N ASP A 26 -27.87 6.18 14.26
CA ASP A 26 -27.42 5.02 13.49
C ASP A 26 -28.63 4.38 12.81
N GLN A 27 -28.71 4.51 11.49
CA GLN A 27 -29.86 4.09 10.70
C GLN A 27 -30.04 2.56 10.67
N THR A 28 -29.10 1.79 11.23
CA THR A 28 -29.25 0.34 11.46
C THR A 28 -30.06 0.00 12.71
N ARG A 29 -30.43 1.01 13.51
CA ARG A 29 -31.11 0.90 14.80
C ARG A 29 -32.51 1.52 14.75
N PRO A 30 -33.39 1.23 15.73
CA PRO A 30 -34.66 1.92 15.86
C PRO A 30 -34.49 3.44 15.92
N GLN A 31 -35.45 4.20 15.38
CA GLN A 31 -35.41 5.67 15.27
C GLN A 31 -35.18 6.42 16.62
N ALA A 32 -35.52 5.77 17.73
CA ALA A 32 -35.31 6.27 19.09
C ALA A 32 -33.87 6.12 19.62
N ASP A 33 -33.05 5.31 18.96
CA ASP A 33 -31.71 4.97 19.42
C ASP A 33 -30.69 5.91 18.77
N TYR A 34 -29.95 6.64 19.62
CA TYR A 34 -28.88 7.53 19.20
C TYR A 34 -27.56 7.03 19.75
N THR A 35 -26.56 7.04 18.87
CA THR A 35 -25.19 6.68 19.23
C THR A 35 -24.45 7.94 19.62
N TYR A 36 -23.67 7.90 20.70
CA TYR A 36 -22.90 9.04 21.16
C TYR A 36 -21.48 8.66 21.57
N GLY A 37 -20.60 9.65 21.59
CA GLY A 37 -19.23 9.48 22.03
C GLY A 37 -18.55 10.81 22.36
N SER A 38 -17.27 10.71 22.73
CA SER A 38 -16.43 11.87 23.01
C SER A 38 -15.72 12.27 21.71
N ALA A 39 -15.92 13.50 21.26
CA ALA A 39 -15.22 14.11 20.14
C ALA A 39 -13.81 14.61 20.54
N ALA A 40 -13.67 15.08 21.78
CA ALA A 40 -12.41 15.59 22.33
C ALA A 40 -12.33 15.36 23.86
N PRO A 41 -11.13 15.23 24.45
CA PRO A 41 -10.97 15.23 25.89
C PRO A 41 -11.39 16.58 26.48
N GLN A 42 -11.90 16.59 27.72
CA GLN A 42 -12.18 17.85 28.41
C GLN A 42 -10.86 18.56 28.72
N ALA A 43 -10.72 19.78 28.23
CA ALA A 43 -9.59 20.64 28.53
C ALA A 43 -10.04 21.77 29.49
N VAL A 44 -9.84 21.50 30.78
CA VAL A 44 -9.66 22.45 31.90
C VAL A 44 -10.88 23.00 32.70
N GLN A 45 -10.87 22.88 34.05
CA GLN A 45 -10.67 23.95 35.06
C GLN A 45 -10.61 23.43 36.52
N ASP A 46 -10.03 24.27 37.39
CA ASP A 46 -9.57 24.05 38.76
C ASP A 46 -10.71 23.92 39.79
N THR A 47 -10.69 22.89 40.62
CA THR A 47 -11.54 22.80 41.81
C THR A 47 -10.71 22.35 43.02
N PRO A 48 -11.14 22.69 44.26
CA PRO A 48 -10.45 22.28 45.48
C PRO A 48 -10.31 20.75 45.71
N ALA A 49 -10.88 19.91 44.83
CA ALA A 49 -11.16 18.50 45.08
C ALA A 49 -10.22 17.49 44.38
N GLY A 50 -9.26 17.92 43.56
CA GLY A 50 -8.24 17.01 42.98
C GLY A 50 -8.10 17.05 41.46
N ARG A 51 -7.09 16.32 40.95
CA ARG A 51 -6.56 16.39 39.58
C ARG A 51 -7.59 16.03 38.50
N ILE A 52 -7.79 16.93 37.55
CA ILE A 52 -8.53 16.73 36.30
C ILE A 52 -7.79 17.51 35.19
N SER A 53 -8.02 17.22 33.91
CA SER A 53 -7.07 17.42 32.80
C SER A 53 -6.32 18.75 32.75
N ALA A 54 -5.00 18.69 32.57
CA ALA A 54 -4.19 19.87 32.34
C ALA A 54 -3.14 19.59 31.26
N LEU A 55 -3.12 20.44 30.22
CA LEU A 55 -1.89 20.68 29.49
C LEU A 55 -0.91 21.30 30.50
N HIS A 56 0.29 20.76 30.60
CA HIS A 56 1.37 21.29 31.40
C HIS A 56 2.61 21.39 30.53
N LEU A 57 3.30 22.53 30.54
CA LEU A 57 4.53 22.74 29.80
C LEU A 57 5.69 22.87 30.78
N LEU A 58 6.62 21.91 30.74
CA LEU A 58 7.94 22.04 31.36
C LEU A 58 8.91 22.64 30.34
N THR A 59 9.42 23.83 30.62
CA THR A 59 10.42 24.53 29.79
C THR A 59 11.84 24.33 30.35
N SER A 60 12.85 24.43 29.48
CA SER A 60 14.26 24.41 29.85
C SER A 60 15.10 25.24 28.86
N PRO A 61 16.38 25.53 29.15
CA PRO A 61 17.26 26.24 28.23
C PRO A 61 17.44 25.58 26.85
N ALA A 62 17.20 24.27 26.75
CA ALA A 62 17.45 23.47 25.55
C ALA A 62 16.18 22.79 25.02
N GLY A 63 14.96 23.26 25.34
CA GLY A 63 13.73 22.59 24.88
C GLY A 63 12.66 22.49 25.95
N GLY A 64 11.68 21.63 25.76
CA GLY A 64 10.62 21.42 26.74
C GLY A 64 9.86 20.11 26.56
N VAL A 65 8.93 19.89 27.47
CA VAL A 65 8.02 18.74 27.45
C VAL A 65 6.62 19.24 27.71
N ALA A 66 5.71 19.01 26.78
CA ALA A 66 4.28 19.21 27.00
C ALA A 66 3.65 17.91 27.46
N THR A 67 2.95 17.95 28.59
CA THR A 67 2.20 16.81 29.13
C THR A 67 0.72 17.15 29.09
N PHE A 68 -0.08 16.26 28.51
CA PHE A 68 -1.53 16.35 28.52
C PHE A 68 -2.10 15.11 29.21
N ILE A 69 -2.66 15.30 30.39
CA ILE A 69 -3.41 14.27 31.10
C ILE A 69 -4.87 14.64 30.95
N ALA A 70 -5.72 13.71 30.51
CA ALA A 70 -7.17 13.87 30.59
C ALA A 70 -7.79 12.72 31.37
N PRO A 71 -8.60 12.97 32.42
CA PRO A 71 -9.38 11.94 33.03
C PRO A 71 -10.51 11.56 32.11
N ASN A 72 -10.88 10.29 32.21
CA ASN A 72 -12.04 9.75 31.53
C ASN A 72 -13.31 10.27 32.22
N MET A 73 -13.74 11.49 31.87
CA MET A 73 -15.02 12.03 32.34
C MET A 73 -16.14 11.67 31.38
N PRO A 74 -17.27 11.15 31.88
CA PRO A 74 -18.43 10.84 31.04
C PRO A 74 -18.95 12.11 30.36
N VAL A 75 -19.57 11.95 29.18
CA VAL A 75 -20.26 13.06 28.51
C VAL A 75 -21.59 13.38 29.19
N ASP A 76 -22.09 14.59 29.01
CA ASP A 76 -23.38 15.03 29.55
C ASP A 76 -24.53 14.45 28.72
N THR A 77 -24.99 13.26 29.09
CA THR A 77 -26.09 12.58 28.39
C THR A 77 -27.43 13.32 28.50
N PRO A 78 -27.82 13.96 29.63
CA PRO A 78 -29.00 14.83 29.67
C PRO A 78 -28.99 15.98 28.66
N ALA A 79 -27.83 16.61 28.42
CA ALA A 79 -27.71 17.67 27.42
C ALA A 79 -27.91 17.14 26.00
N LEU A 80 -27.34 15.98 25.68
CA LEU A 80 -27.55 15.29 24.39
C LEU A 80 -29.03 14.96 24.16
N GLU A 81 -29.71 14.35 25.15
CA GLU A 81 -31.14 14.04 25.06
C GLU A 81 -31.98 15.29 24.84
N SER A 82 -31.70 16.36 25.59
CA SER A 82 -32.43 17.63 25.46
C SER A 82 -32.31 18.20 24.05
N TYR A 83 -31.12 18.15 23.45
CA TYR A 83 -30.90 18.59 22.08
C TYR A 83 -31.63 17.72 21.06
N ILE A 84 -31.58 16.39 21.20
CA ILE A 84 -32.31 15.47 20.32
C ILE A 84 -33.81 15.74 20.38
N ARG A 85 -34.37 15.97 21.58
CA ARG A 85 -35.80 16.31 21.76
C ARG A 85 -36.16 17.62 21.08
N GLN A 86 -35.30 18.62 21.19
CA GLN A 86 -35.53 19.94 20.62
C GLN A 86 -35.48 19.94 19.08
N HIS A 87 -34.62 19.11 18.48
CA HIS A 87 -34.29 19.21 17.06
C HIS A 87 -34.78 18.06 16.18
N PHE A 88 -34.92 16.84 16.72
CA PHE A 88 -35.17 15.64 15.90
C PHE A 88 -36.41 14.84 16.32
N ILE A 89 -36.68 14.69 17.64
CA ILE A 89 -37.80 13.89 18.15
C ILE A 89 -38.66 14.72 19.12
N PRO A 90 -39.66 15.49 18.61
CA PRO A 90 -40.42 16.46 19.43
C PRO A 90 -41.59 15.86 20.24
N SER A 91 -41.84 14.54 20.15
CA SER A 91 -43.00 13.84 20.75
C SER A 91 -42.57 12.88 21.87
N PRO A 92 -43.49 12.37 22.74
CA PRO A 92 -43.15 11.68 23.98
C PRO A 92 -42.70 10.22 23.78
N GLY A 93 -41.74 10.01 22.88
CA GLY A 93 -41.01 8.76 22.73
C GLY A 93 -39.82 8.69 23.68
N ASP A 94 -39.48 7.46 24.07
CA ASP A 94 -38.22 7.16 24.75
C ASP A 94 -37.06 7.44 23.80
N ILE A 95 -35.96 8.00 24.32
CA ILE A 95 -34.69 8.16 23.60
C ILE A 95 -33.69 7.27 24.30
N ASN A 96 -33.05 6.38 23.54
CA ASN A 96 -32.01 5.51 24.07
C ASN A 96 -30.65 5.98 23.59
N LEU A 97 -29.81 6.42 24.52
CA LEU A 97 -28.43 6.80 24.21
C LEU A 97 -27.50 5.60 24.37
N VAL A 98 -26.81 5.24 23.28
CA VAL A 98 -25.83 4.16 23.26
C VAL A 98 -24.44 4.73 23.11
N GLN A 99 -23.61 4.52 24.13
CA GLN A 99 -22.22 4.94 24.10
C GLN A 99 -21.44 4.11 23.08
N TRP A 100 -20.60 4.77 22.29
CA TRP A 100 -19.73 4.13 21.31
C TRP A 100 -18.27 4.15 21.73
N ASP A 101 -17.54 3.14 21.27
CA ASP A 101 -16.09 3.09 21.42
C ASP A 101 -15.43 4.03 20.41
N VAL A 102 -14.72 5.03 20.93
CA VAL A 102 -14.03 6.05 20.15
C VAL A 102 -12.55 5.98 20.45
N ARG A 103 -11.75 5.79 19.40
CA ARG A 103 -10.30 5.89 19.50
C ARG A 103 -9.90 7.35 19.31
N GLN A 104 -9.34 7.96 20.35
CA GLN A 104 -8.90 9.35 20.31
C GLN A 104 -7.39 9.43 20.18
N SER A 105 -6.92 10.36 19.35
CA SER A 105 -5.52 10.77 19.24
C SER A 105 -5.43 12.28 19.37
N LEU A 106 -4.41 12.77 20.08
CA LEU A 106 -4.21 14.19 20.35
C LEU A 106 -2.89 14.66 19.76
N PHE A 107 -2.91 15.89 19.26
CA PHE A 107 -1.74 16.52 18.68
C PHE A 107 -1.67 17.99 19.10
N LEU A 108 -0.44 18.52 19.16
CA LEU A 108 -0.22 19.95 19.07
C LEU A 108 0.04 20.32 17.61
N HIS A 109 -0.81 21.18 17.06
CA HIS A 109 -0.66 21.72 15.72
C HIS A 109 0.06 23.07 15.79
N PHE A 110 1.30 23.13 15.31
CA PHE A 110 2.12 24.34 15.32
C PHE A 110 1.96 25.11 14.01
N ILE A 111 1.54 26.37 14.10
CA ILE A 111 1.38 27.24 12.94
C ILE A 111 2.72 27.82 12.50
N ARG A 112 3.09 27.60 11.23
CA ARG A 112 4.24 28.26 10.59
C ARG A 112 3.76 29.14 9.42
N GLN A 113 4.64 30.02 8.95
CA GLN A 113 4.42 30.84 7.75
C GLN A 113 5.43 30.42 6.68
N PRO A 114 4.99 29.99 5.48
CA PRO A 114 3.59 29.86 5.05
C PRO A 114 2.83 28.76 5.83
N GLU A 115 1.50 28.84 5.90
CA GLU A 115 0.65 27.88 6.64
C GLU A 115 0.82 26.43 6.13
N SER A 116 1.22 26.24 4.87
CA SER A 116 1.60 24.94 4.32
C SER A 116 2.81 24.30 5.01
N ALA A 117 3.54 25.05 5.85
CA ALA A 117 4.63 24.56 6.67
C ALA A 117 4.21 24.26 8.13
N SER A 118 2.94 24.46 8.48
CA SER A 118 2.39 24.03 9.76
C SER A 118 2.39 22.49 9.85
N TYR A 119 2.49 21.96 11.06
CA TYR A 119 2.67 20.53 11.28
C TYR A 119 2.15 20.11 12.65
N ASP A 120 1.85 18.81 12.75
CA ASP A 120 1.31 18.19 13.96
C ASP A 120 2.39 17.44 14.74
N VAL A 121 2.29 17.50 16.05
CA VAL A 121 3.08 16.71 16.99
C VAL A 121 2.15 15.84 17.82
N ALA A 122 2.21 14.53 17.62
CA ALA A 122 1.35 13.55 18.30
C ALA A 122 1.74 13.32 19.75
N PHE A 123 0.74 13.18 20.63
CA PHE A 123 0.93 12.67 22.00
C PHE A 123 1.07 11.14 21.99
N ASP A 124 2.28 10.64 22.25
CA ASP A 124 2.54 9.20 22.29
C ASP A 124 2.17 8.56 23.65
N ASN A 125 2.45 9.22 24.78
CA ASN A 125 2.05 8.78 26.14
C ASN A 125 2.41 9.81 27.23
N PRO A 126 1.48 10.26 28.09
CA PRO A 126 0.78 11.57 28.03
C PRO A 126 1.65 12.81 27.74
N ALA A 127 2.94 12.67 27.44
CA ALA A 127 3.89 13.73 27.23
C ALA A 127 4.54 13.63 25.85
N ILE A 128 4.98 14.79 25.36
CA ILE A 128 5.72 14.95 24.11
C ILE A 128 6.95 15.82 24.34
N PRO A 129 8.13 15.41 23.85
CA PRO A 129 9.28 16.29 23.82
C PRO A 129 9.07 17.37 22.75
N LEU A 130 9.47 18.59 23.07
CA LEU A 130 9.38 19.76 22.20
C LEU A 130 10.78 20.34 22.00
N THR A 131 11.07 20.80 20.78
CA THR A 131 12.25 21.62 20.51
C THR A 131 12.17 22.93 21.30
N HIS A 132 13.28 23.67 21.38
CA HIS A 132 13.28 24.99 22.00
C HIS A 132 12.23 25.92 21.36
N SER A 133 12.19 25.95 20.02
CA SER A 133 11.25 26.78 19.26
C SER A 133 9.78 26.43 19.52
N GLU A 134 9.45 25.14 19.58
CA GLU A 134 8.10 24.65 19.87
C GLU A 134 7.66 25.00 21.29
N SER A 135 8.56 24.87 22.27
CA SER A 135 8.27 25.26 23.64
C SER A 135 8.00 26.75 23.77
N THR A 136 8.75 27.61 23.06
CA THR A 136 8.49 29.05 23.04
C THR A 136 7.14 29.39 22.42
N LEU A 137 6.77 28.73 21.31
CA LEU A 137 5.47 28.92 20.67
C LEU A 137 4.32 28.50 21.58
N LEU A 138 4.46 27.35 22.25
CA LEU A 138 3.45 26.86 23.18
C LEU A 138 3.34 27.73 24.43
N ASP A 139 4.46 28.18 25.01
CA ASP A 139 4.49 29.14 26.11
C ASP A 139 3.71 30.42 25.74
N SER A 140 4.02 30.99 24.57
CA SER A 140 3.32 32.18 24.06
C SER A 140 1.81 31.94 23.91
N ALA A 141 1.41 30.79 23.37
CA ALA A 141 0.01 30.41 23.24
C ALA A 141 -0.69 30.27 24.61
N ILE A 142 -0.03 29.63 25.59
CA ILE A 142 -0.53 29.51 26.97
C ILE A 142 -0.70 30.90 27.62
N ARG A 143 0.17 31.86 27.29
CA ARG A 143 0.06 33.25 27.77
C ARG A 143 -0.97 34.10 27.03
N GLY A 144 -1.61 33.57 25.99
CA GLY A 144 -2.73 34.21 25.30
C GLY A 144 -2.48 34.59 23.84
N ASP A 145 -1.30 34.30 23.28
CA ASP A 145 -1.03 34.56 21.86
C ASP A 145 -1.79 33.57 20.97
N LYS A 146 -2.85 34.07 20.34
CA LYS A 146 -3.72 33.29 19.47
C LYS A 146 -3.05 32.88 18.16
N ASN A 147 -3.60 31.85 17.53
CA ASN A 147 -3.20 31.34 16.22
C ASN A 147 -1.71 30.92 16.15
N LYS A 148 -1.15 30.44 17.26
CA LYS A 148 0.22 29.94 17.35
C LYS A 148 0.24 28.42 17.43
N VAL A 149 -0.53 27.87 18.36
CA VAL A 149 -0.63 26.44 18.60
C VAL A 149 -2.09 26.08 18.83
N TYR A 150 -2.53 24.99 18.21
CA TYR A 150 -3.86 24.42 18.44
C TYR A 150 -3.75 23.04 19.07
N LEU A 151 -4.70 22.70 19.92
CA LEU A 151 -4.97 21.32 20.30
C LEU A 151 -5.82 20.69 19.21
N LEU A 152 -5.30 19.65 18.57
CA LEU A 152 -6.01 18.87 17.56
C LEU A 152 -6.44 17.54 18.17
N ALA A 153 -7.73 17.27 18.20
CA ALA A 153 -8.30 15.98 18.57
C ALA A 153 -8.79 15.25 17.32
N SER A 154 -8.32 14.03 17.13
CA SER A 154 -8.78 13.12 16.08
C SER A 154 -9.50 11.94 16.74
N SER A 155 -10.80 11.85 16.50
CA SER A 155 -11.68 10.80 17.02
C SER A 155 -12.06 9.86 15.88
N GLU A 156 -11.59 8.61 15.95
CA GLU A 156 -11.91 7.55 15.00
C GLU A 156 -12.91 6.57 15.62
N PHE A 157 -13.92 6.19 14.84
CA PHE A 157 -14.89 5.16 15.23
C PHE A 157 -15.43 4.42 14.00
N ILE A 158 -16.04 3.26 14.24
CA ILE A 158 -16.59 2.40 13.19
C ILE A 158 -18.10 2.30 13.39
N VAL A 159 -18.88 2.59 12.35
CA VAL A 159 -20.33 2.33 12.33
C VAL A 159 -20.59 1.25 11.29
N SER A 160 -21.47 0.30 11.62
CA SER A 160 -21.90 -0.70 10.65
C SER A 160 -22.85 -0.08 9.64
N SER A 161 -22.74 -0.49 8.37
CA SER A 161 -23.76 -0.20 7.37
C SER A 161 -24.33 -1.51 6.86
N ARG A 162 -25.63 -1.73 7.05
CA ARG A 162 -26.32 -2.79 6.32
C ARG A 162 -26.44 -2.37 4.86
N VAL A 163 -26.09 -3.27 3.97
CA VAL A 163 -26.25 -3.11 2.52
C VAL A 163 -27.17 -4.17 1.99
N THR A 164 -28.09 -3.77 1.11
CA THR A 164 -28.81 -4.65 0.22
C THR A 164 -28.50 -4.22 -1.21
N ALA A 165 -27.90 -5.13 -1.99
CA ALA A 165 -27.59 -4.90 -3.39
C ALA A 165 -28.07 -6.08 -4.24
N ARG A 166 -28.46 -5.81 -5.47
CA ARG A 166 -28.90 -6.84 -6.43
C ARG A 166 -28.31 -6.54 -7.80
N LEU A 167 -27.99 -7.56 -8.59
CA LEU A 167 -27.79 -7.39 -10.03
C LEU A 167 -29.09 -7.62 -10.77
N GLU A 168 -29.40 -6.70 -11.68
CA GLU A 168 -30.59 -6.74 -12.51
C GLU A 168 -30.20 -6.50 -13.97
N GLY A 169 -30.81 -7.23 -14.89
CA GLY A 169 -30.59 -7.08 -16.33
C GLY A 169 -31.09 -8.29 -17.12
N ASP A 170 -30.83 -8.28 -18.43
CA ASP A 170 -31.19 -9.39 -19.31
C ASP A 170 -30.11 -10.49 -19.24
N TRP A 171 -30.36 -11.50 -18.41
CA TRP A 171 -29.44 -12.61 -18.22
C TRP A 171 -29.32 -13.51 -19.44
N GLY A 172 -30.36 -13.62 -20.26
CA GLY A 172 -30.32 -14.35 -21.53
C GLY A 172 -29.38 -13.68 -22.53
N ALA A 173 -29.49 -12.35 -22.66
CA ALA A 173 -28.57 -11.56 -23.46
C ALA A 173 -27.13 -11.63 -22.93
N PHE A 174 -26.93 -11.57 -21.61
CA PHE A 174 -25.61 -11.70 -21.01
C PHE A 174 -24.97 -13.07 -21.29
N LEU A 175 -25.71 -14.17 -21.12
CA LEU A 175 -25.22 -15.52 -21.40
C LEU A 175 -24.90 -15.71 -22.88
N THR A 176 -25.75 -15.18 -23.77
CA THR A 176 -25.50 -15.20 -25.22
C THR A 176 -24.21 -14.47 -25.57
N LEU A 177 -23.98 -13.30 -24.99
CA LEU A 177 -22.75 -12.53 -25.17
C LEU A 177 -21.54 -13.32 -24.68
N ALA A 178 -21.56 -13.82 -23.44
CA ALA A 178 -20.48 -14.62 -22.86
C ALA A 178 -20.14 -15.85 -23.72
N MET A 179 -21.16 -16.54 -24.25
CA MET A 179 -20.96 -17.67 -25.17
C MET A 179 -20.34 -17.25 -26.50
N SER A 180 -20.79 -16.14 -27.09
CA SER A 180 -20.26 -15.62 -28.36
C SER A 180 -18.79 -15.23 -28.26
N GLU A 181 -18.37 -14.73 -27.10
CA GLU A 181 -16.97 -14.37 -26.80
C GLU A 181 -16.14 -15.53 -26.24
N ASN A 182 -16.74 -16.72 -26.13
CA ASN A 182 -16.13 -17.92 -25.54
C ASN A 182 -15.61 -17.72 -24.10
N ILE A 183 -16.31 -16.89 -23.33
CA ILE A 183 -16.02 -16.58 -21.93
C ILE A 183 -16.75 -17.58 -21.04
N ARG A 184 -16.01 -18.47 -20.37
CA ARG A 184 -16.57 -19.52 -19.49
C ARG A 184 -15.92 -19.62 -18.11
N GLN A 185 -14.78 -18.96 -17.92
CA GLN A 185 -14.05 -19.00 -16.65
C GLN A 185 -14.56 -17.91 -15.69
N PRO A 186 -14.70 -18.18 -14.38
CA PRO A 186 -15.21 -17.20 -13.42
C PRO A 186 -14.53 -15.82 -13.50
N ASP A 187 -13.20 -15.78 -13.56
CA ASP A 187 -12.45 -14.51 -13.61
C ASP A 187 -12.76 -13.69 -14.87
N ALA A 188 -12.91 -14.36 -16.02
CA ALA A 188 -13.26 -13.71 -17.28
C ALA A 188 -14.73 -13.26 -17.30
N ILE A 189 -15.62 -14.03 -16.67
CA ILE A 189 -17.03 -13.65 -16.48
C ILE A 189 -17.13 -12.44 -15.55
N ALA A 190 -16.35 -12.39 -14.47
CA ALA A 190 -16.30 -11.25 -13.56
C ALA A 190 -15.86 -9.95 -14.27
N LEU A 191 -14.90 -10.05 -15.20
CA LEU A 191 -14.49 -8.92 -16.04
C LEU A 191 -15.64 -8.46 -16.95
N LEU A 192 -16.31 -9.39 -17.63
CA LEU A 192 -17.45 -9.08 -18.49
C LEU A 192 -18.62 -8.48 -17.71
N LEU A 193 -18.93 -9.00 -16.52
CA LEU A 193 -19.95 -8.45 -15.62
C LEU A 193 -19.66 -6.99 -15.30
N ASN A 194 -18.42 -6.67 -14.91
CA ASN A 194 -18.06 -5.28 -14.63
C ASN A 194 -18.21 -4.37 -15.85
N GLN A 195 -17.80 -4.83 -17.04
CA GLN A 195 -17.98 -4.07 -18.28
C GLN A 195 -19.46 -3.81 -18.60
N GLN A 196 -20.34 -4.80 -18.40
CA GLN A 196 -21.77 -4.65 -18.64
C GLN A 196 -22.45 -3.76 -17.59
N ILE A 197 -21.96 -3.75 -16.34
CA ILE A 197 -22.39 -2.81 -15.31
C ILE A 197 -21.99 -1.38 -15.69
N ASP A 198 -20.72 -1.17 -16.07
CA ASP A 198 -20.21 0.16 -16.44
C ASP A 198 -20.86 0.70 -17.73
N ALA A 199 -21.26 -0.20 -18.64
CA ALA A 199 -22.00 0.14 -19.85
C ALA A 199 -23.50 0.37 -19.61
N GLY A 200 -24.02 0.11 -18.40
CA GLY A 200 -25.44 0.24 -18.04
C GLY A 200 -26.35 -0.86 -18.60
N ALA A 201 -25.79 -1.92 -19.18
CA ALA A 201 -26.55 -3.08 -19.65
C ALA A 201 -26.99 -4.00 -18.49
N LEU A 202 -26.19 -4.05 -17.43
CA LEU A 202 -26.58 -4.56 -16.13
C LEU A 202 -26.66 -3.40 -15.15
N THR A 203 -27.66 -3.40 -14.29
CA THR A 203 -27.79 -2.43 -13.21
C THR A 203 -27.53 -3.09 -11.87
N MET A 204 -26.92 -2.34 -10.96
CA MET A 204 -26.67 -2.78 -9.59
C MET A 204 -27.34 -1.82 -8.60
N PRO A 205 -28.68 -1.87 -8.45
CA PRO A 205 -29.35 -1.11 -7.41
C PRO A 205 -28.81 -1.51 -6.04
N GLU A 206 -28.37 -0.50 -5.28
CA GLU A 206 -27.81 -0.65 -3.95
C GLU A 206 -28.52 0.29 -2.96
N GLN A 207 -28.85 -0.25 -1.80
CA GLN A 207 -29.44 0.46 -0.68
C GLN A 207 -28.58 0.24 0.54
N PHE A 208 -28.16 1.34 1.17
CA PHE A 208 -27.39 1.33 2.40
C PHE A 208 -28.20 2.01 3.49
N GLU A 209 -28.19 1.42 4.69
CA GLU A 209 -28.78 2.06 5.87
C GLU A 209 -27.94 3.28 6.27
N ASN A 210 -26.61 3.19 6.34
CA ASN A 210 -25.71 4.34 6.55
C ASN A 210 -24.89 4.62 5.28
N THR A 211 -24.61 5.88 4.94
CA THR A 211 -23.87 6.21 3.71
C THR A 211 -22.44 5.62 3.74
N PRO A 212 -22.07 4.73 2.79
CA PRO A 212 -20.74 4.11 2.75
C PRO A 212 -19.73 4.96 1.96
N SER A 213 -18.44 4.68 2.16
CA SER A 213 -17.37 5.18 1.28
C SER A 213 -17.39 4.51 -0.10
N GLU A 214 -16.74 5.11 -1.09
CA GLU A 214 -16.60 4.54 -2.44
C GLU A 214 -15.93 3.16 -2.40
N GLN A 215 -14.87 3.01 -1.61
CA GLN A 215 -14.17 1.74 -1.43
C GLN A 215 -15.06 0.67 -0.81
N THR A 216 -15.91 1.03 0.16
CA THR A 216 -16.89 0.11 0.73
C THR A 216 -17.92 -0.32 -0.32
N ARG A 217 -18.40 0.59 -1.19
CA ARG A 217 -19.27 0.24 -2.33
C ARG A 217 -18.57 -0.70 -3.31
N GLU A 218 -17.29 -0.47 -3.57
CA GLU A 218 -16.50 -1.29 -4.49
C GLU A 218 -16.27 -2.72 -3.95
N GLN A 219 -16.12 -2.88 -2.62
CA GLN A 219 -16.10 -4.19 -1.97
C GLN A 219 -17.43 -4.94 -2.11
N VAL A 220 -18.56 -4.24 -1.98
CA VAL A 220 -19.90 -4.82 -2.20
C VAL A 220 -20.05 -5.25 -3.65
N ARG A 221 -19.68 -4.38 -4.61
CA ARG A 221 -19.67 -4.69 -6.04
C ARG A 221 -18.85 -5.93 -6.34
N ALA A 222 -17.61 -5.99 -5.85
CA ALA A 222 -16.72 -7.13 -6.05
C ALA A 222 -17.30 -8.44 -5.48
N SER A 223 -17.92 -8.39 -4.29
CA SER A 223 -18.55 -9.55 -3.66
C SER A 223 -19.71 -10.09 -4.49
N LEU A 224 -20.53 -9.18 -5.02
CA LEU A 224 -21.72 -9.49 -5.79
C LEU A 224 -21.32 -10.02 -7.19
N VAL A 225 -20.38 -9.37 -7.87
CA VAL A 225 -19.80 -9.83 -9.15
C VAL A 225 -19.15 -11.20 -9.01
N ASN A 226 -18.40 -11.44 -7.93
CA ASN A 226 -17.80 -12.75 -7.69
C ASN A 226 -18.88 -13.84 -7.54
N THR A 227 -19.92 -13.58 -6.76
CA THR A 227 -21.05 -14.50 -6.59
C THR A 227 -21.75 -14.79 -7.92
N ALA A 228 -22.03 -13.74 -8.70
CA ALA A 228 -22.61 -13.85 -10.03
C ALA A 228 -21.74 -14.69 -10.97
N SER A 229 -20.44 -14.43 -10.98
CA SER A 229 -19.48 -15.09 -11.88
C SER A 229 -19.43 -16.60 -11.66
N LEU A 230 -19.48 -17.06 -10.40
CA LEU A 230 -19.49 -18.47 -10.04
C LEU A 230 -20.80 -19.16 -10.46
N LEU A 231 -21.94 -18.47 -10.27
CA LEU A 231 -23.25 -18.97 -10.69
C LEU A 231 -23.32 -19.11 -12.22
N ILE A 232 -22.91 -18.06 -12.94
CA ILE A 232 -22.93 -18.01 -14.40
C ILE A 232 -21.96 -19.03 -14.99
N ALA A 233 -20.75 -19.16 -14.45
CA ALA A 233 -19.78 -20.16 -14.90
C ALA A 233 -20.35 -21.58 -14.81
N LYS A 234 -21.08 -21.89 -13.73
CA LYS A 234 -21.75 -23.17 -13.53
C LYS A 234 -22.88 -23.42 -14.53
N THR A 235 -23.61 -22.39 -14.92
CA THR A 235 -24.61 -22.51 -16.00
C THR A 235 -23.92 -22.70 -17.34
N LEU A 236 -22.95 -21.86 -17.69
CA LEU A 236 -22.18 -21.95 -18.93
C LEU A 236 -21.43 -23.27 -19.09
N SER A 237 -21.04 -23.94 -18.00
CA SER A 237 -20.43 -25.27 -18.08
C SER A 237 -21.40 -26.38 -18.48
N ARG A 238 -22.71 -26.11 -18.50
CA ARG A 238 -23.77 -27.08 -18.82
C ARG A 238 -24.42 -26.85 -20.18
N ILE A 239 -24.16 -25.70 -20.82
CA ILE A 239 -24.74 -25.32 -22.11
C ILE A 239 -23.63 -25.18 -23.17
N HIS A 240 -23.86 -25.75 -24.36
CA HIS A 240 -22.87 -25.86 -25.42
C HIS A 240 -23.22 -25.01 -26.65
N SER A 241 -24.48 -24.64 -26.81
CA SER A 241 -24.97 -23.77 -27.89
C SER A 241 -25.95 -22.71 -27.35
N PRO A 242 -26.11 -21.54 -28.02
CA PRO A 242 -27.04 -20.50 -27.59
C PRO A 242 -28.51 -20.98 -27.52
N ASP A 243 -28.88 -21.97 -28.34
CA ASP A 243 -30.22 -22.57 -28.36
C ASP A 243 -30.53 -23.39 -27.08
N GLU A 244 -29.52 -23.68 -26.26
CA GLU A 244 -29.66 -24.37 -24.97
C GLU A 244 -29.87 -23.41 -23.79
N ILE A 245 -29.89 -22.09 -24.01
CA ILE A 245 -30.16 -21.10 -22.96
C ILE A 245 -31.67 -21.14 -22.63
N PRO A 246 -32.07 -21.45 -21.37
CA PRO A 246 -33.49 -21.41 -21.00
C PRO A 246 -34.14 -20.05 -21.26
N ASP A 247 -35.37 -20.08 -21.79
CA ASP A 247 -36.17 -18.88 -22.09
C ASP A 247 -36.61 -18.11 -20.82
N ASP A 248 -36.52 -18.74 -19.64
CA ASP A 248 -37.00 -18.24 -18.34
C ASP A 248 -35.88 -18.02 -17.30
N ILE A 249 -34.66 -17.69 -17.73
CA ILE A 249 -33.57 -17.37 -16.79
C ILE A 249 -33.84 -16.04 -16.09
N ASP A 250 -34.20 -16.15 -14.81
CA ASP A 250 -34.20 -15.04 -13.87
C ASP A 250 -33.24 -15.34 -12.72
N TYR A 251 -31.98 -14.88 -12.83
CA TYR A 251 -31.04 -15.01 -11.74
C TYR A 251 -31.35 -14.01 -10.63
N ASP A 252 -31.67 -14.53 -9.43
CA ASP A 252 -31.79 -13.71 -8.23
C ASP A 252 -30.43 -13.58 -7.51
N ILE A 253 -29.54 -12.73 -8.05
CA ILE A 253 -28.23 -12.48 -7.46
C ILE A 253 -28.32 -11.29 -6.50
N ARG A 254 -28.43 -11.59 -5.20
CA ARG A 254 -28.50 -10.60 -4.12
C ARG A 254 -27.30 -10.70 -3.19
N TYR A 255 -26.89 -9.54 -2.67
CA TYR A 255 -25.95 -9.40 -1.58
C TYR A 255 -26.63 -8.65 -0.44
N SER A 256 -26.64 -9.26 0.75
CA SER A 256 -27.12 -8.62 1.96
C SER A 256 -26.12 -8.89 3.08
N ASN A 257 -25.45 -7.85 3.56
CA ASN A 257 -24.47 -7.99 4.64
C ASN A 257 -24.35 -6.70 5.45
N SER A 258 -23.67 -6.79 6.59
CA SER A 258 -23.22 -5.63 7.35
C SER A 258 -21.74 -5.38 7.05
N VAL A 259 -21.40 -4.17 6.60
CA VAL A 259 -20.02 -3.77 6.32
C VAL A 259 -19.58 -2.67 7.30
N PRO A 260 -18.38 -2.78 7.90
CA PRO A 260 -17.88 -1.73 8.80
C PRO A 260 -17.42 -0.50 8.00
N GLN A 261 -17.91 0.68 8.38
CA GLN A 261 -17.47 1.96 7.82
C GLN A 261 -16.73 2.78 8.88
N ARG A 262 -15.52 3.24 8.53
CA ARG A 262 -14.69 4.07 9.41
C ARG A 262 -15.06 5.54 9.26
N TYR A 263 -15.10 6.24 10.39
CA TYR A 263 -15.34 7.67 10.47
C TYR A 263 -14.18 8.34 11.19
N LEU A 264 -13.81 9.53 10.73
CA LEU A 264 -12.80 10.37 11.35
C LEU A 264 -13.38 11.76 11.60
N LEU A 265 -13.52 12.10 12.87
CA LEU A 265 -13.89 13.45 13.30
C LEU A 265 -12.64 14.17 13.80
N THR A 266 -12.30 15.29 13.16
CA THR A 266 -11.20 16.15 13.58
C THR A 266 -11.76 17.43 14.21
N GLN A 267 -11.27 17.78 15.39
CA GLN A 267 -11.62 19.00 16.11
C GLN A 267 -10.34 19.76 16.44
N GLN A 268 -10.35 21.07 16.19
CA GLN A 268 -9.21 21.94 16.42
C GLN A 268 -9.62 23.09 17.35
N GLN A 269 -8.82 23.32 18.39
CA GLN A 269 -9.09 24.37 19.37
C GLN A 269 -7.83 25.18 19.67
N ASP A 270 -7.91 26.50 19.58
CA ASP A 270 -6.78 27.39 19.86
C ASP A 270 -6.41 27.30 21.34
N ILE A 271 -5.14 27.01 21.64
CA ILE A 271 -4.65 26.87 23.02
C ILE A 271 -4.88 28.14 23.84
N ALA A 272 -4.71 29.33 23.25
CA ALA A 272 -4.93 30.59 23.95
C ALA A 272 -6.42 30.80 24.31
N VAL A 273 -7.33 30.30 23.48
CA VAL A 273 -8.78 30.34 23.76
C VAL A 273 -9.15 29.30 24.81
N LEU A 274 -8.61 28.08 24.66
CA LEU A 274 -8.86 26.94 25.55
C LEU A 274 -8.43 27.22 26.99
N LEU A 275 -7.29 27.90 27.16
CA LEU A 275 -6.72 28.20 28.48
C LEU A 275 -7.11 29.58 29.01
N LYS A 276 -8.05 30.28 28.35
CA LYS A 276 -8.45 31.63 28.72
C LYS A 276 -8.97 31.66 30.16
N GLY A 277 -8.39 32.53 30.98
CA GLY A 277 -8.78 32.73 32.39
C GLY A 277 -7.98 31.89 33.39
N LEU A 278 -7.05 31.05 32.92
CA LEU A 278 -6.09 30.35 33.77
C LEU A 278 -4.81 31.16 33.93
N SER A 279 -4.14 30.99 35.07
CA SER A 279 -2.82 31.58 35.28
C SER A 279 -1.76 30.77 34.53
N PRO A 280 -0.91 31.39 33.68
CA PRO A 280 0.19 30.67 33.04
C PRO A 280 1.13 29.98 34.04
N GLY A 281 1.28 30.54 35.25
CA GLY A 281 2.13 29.97 36.30
C GLY A 281 1.63 28.66 36.89
N SER A 282 0.36 28.29 36.70
CA SER A 282 -0.16 26.97 37.09
C SER A 282 -0.03 25.92 35.96
N ILE A 283 0.41 26.34 34.78
CA ILE A 283 0.49 25.54 33.56
C ILE A 283 1.95 25.33 33.14
N ILE A 284 2.78 26.36 33.33
CA ILE A 284 4.17 26.41 32.89
C ILE A 284 5.09 26.29 34.09
N THR A 285 6.02 25.33 34.04
CA THR A 285 7.15 25.23 34.96
C THR A 285 8.47 25.31 34.21
N PHE A 286 9.54 25.64 34.94
CA PHE A 286 10.89 25.75 34.38
C PHE A 286 11.84 24.78 35.08
N SER A 287 12.61 24.05 34.29
CA SER A 287 13.74 23.23 34.73
C SER A 287 15.05 23.90 34.34
N PRO A 288 15.99 24.10 35.28
CA PRO A 288 17.33 24.60 34.95
C PRO A 288 18.20 23.54 34.23
N ALA A 289 17.85 22.25 34.36
CA ALA A 289 18.53 21.18 33.62
C ALA A 289 18.04 21.16 32.17
N PRO A 290 18.96 21.11 31.17
CA PRO A 290 18.57 21.06 29.77
C PRO A 290 17.83 19.77 29.47
N LEU A 291 16.65 19.89 28.86
CA LEU A 291 15.90 18.75 28.34
C LEU A 291 16.42 18.39 26.94
N PRO A 292 16.44 17.11 26.55
CA PRO A 292 16.89 16.70 25.22
C PRO A 292 15.93 17.21 24.14
N GLU A 293 16.48 17.81 23.08
CA GLU A 293 15.67 18.20 21.92
C GLU A 293 15.34 16.97 21.07
N PRO A 294 14.07 16.79 20.68
CA PRO A 294 13.72 15.77 19.71
C PRO A 294 14.32 16.13 18.36
N ASP A 295 14.88 15.13 17.67
CA ASP A 295 15.26 15.29 16.26
C ASP A 295 13.97 15.38 15.43
N ARG A 296 13.58 16.62 15.07
CA ARG A 296 12.47 16.89 14.17
C ARG A 296 13.04 17.39 12.85
N PRO A 297 12.98 16.60 11.76
CA PRO A 297 13.32 17.15 10.46
C PRO A 297 12.37 18.33 10.18
N ASP A 298 12.94 19.46 9.78
CA ASP A 298 12.25 20.76 9.59
C ASP A 298 11.08 20.73 8.59
N LYS A 299 10.88 19.60 7.91
CA LYS A 299 9.77 19.34 6.99
C LYS A 299 9.31 17.90 7.19
N PRO A 300 7.99 17.62 7.16
CA PRO A 300 7.53 16.27 6.85
C PRO A 300 8.10 15.94 5.47
N VAL A 301 9.04 14.99 5.42
CA VAL A 301 9.52 14.45 4.16
C VAL A 301 8.31 13.74 3.55
N PRO A 302 7.80 14.19 2.39
CA PRO A 302 6.64 13.55 1.79
C PRO A 302 6.94 12.06 1.63
N PRO A 303 6.00 11.16 1.98
CA PRO A 303 6.21 9.74 1.80
C PRO A 303 6.51 9.51 0.31
N ARG A 304 7.67 8.93 0.04
CA ARG A 304 8.08 8.55 -1.30
C ARG A 304 7.81 7.08 -1.49
N GLU A 305 7.21 6.77 -2.63
CA GLU A 305 7.01 5.40 -3.06
C GLU A 305 7.93 5.10 -4.24
N CYS A 306 8.38 3.85 -4.34
CA CYS A 306 9.13 3.34 -5.48
C CYS A 306 8.59 1.95 -5.80
N VAL A 307 8.03 1.77 -6.99
CA VAL A 307 7.61 0.44 -7.46
C VAL A 307 8.80 -0.23 -8.13
N VAL A 308 9.23 -1.37 -7.58
CA VAL A 308 10.32 -2.18 -8.13
C VAL A 308 9.72 -3.43 -8.77
N SER A 309 10.06 -3.68 -10.03
CA SER A 309 9.56 -4.80 -10.83
C SER A 309 10.67 -5.44 -11.66
N LEU A 310 10.45 -6.66 -12.14
CA LEU A 310 11.34 -7.30 -13.11
C LEU A 310 10.87 -7.03 -14.54
N GLY A 311 11.77 -6.59 -15.42
CA GLY A 311 11.51 -6.40 -16.85
C GLY A 311 11.63 -7.69 -17.68
N PHE A 312 11.70 -8.85 -17.03
CA PHE A 312 11.94 -10.15 -17.66
C PHE A 312 11.34 -11.29 -16.82
N SER A 313 11.20 -12.49 -17.41
CA SER A 313 10.73 -13.66 -16.65
C SER A 313 11.88 -14.27 -15.83
N PRO A 314 11.79 -14.32 -14.49
CA PRO A 314 12.85 -14.87 -13.64
C PRO A 314 12.92 -16.41 -13.72
N SER A 315 11.88 -17.08 -14.24
CA SER A 315 11.75 -18.54 -14.27
C SER A 315 12.87 -19.27 -15.01
N VAL A 316 13.52 -18.60 -15.97
CA VAL A 316 14.66 -19.15 -16.73
C VAL A 316 15.99 -19.03 -15.99
N PHE A 317 16.02 -18.33 -14.85
CA PHE A 317 17.21 -18.08 -14.05
C PHE A 317 17.15 -18.81 -12.70
N LYS A 318 18.31 -19.20 -12.19
CA LYS A 318 18.44 -19.89 -10.89
C LYS A 318 18.57 -18.89 -9.74
N ILE A 319 17.56 -18.04 -9.57
CA ILE A 319 17.50 -17.02 -8.50
C ILE A 319 16.71 -17.59 -7.32
N MET A 320 17.25 -17.45 -6.11
CA MET A 320 16.65 -17.91 -4.87
C MET A 320 15.95 -16.77 -4.12
N SER A 321 16.58 -15.60 -4.01
CA SER A 321 15.98 -14.41 -3.39
C SER A 321 16.44 -13.12 -4.06
N ILE A 322 15.57 -12.11 -3.98
CA ILE A 322 15.86 -10.72 -4.32
C ILE A 322 15.37 -9.87 -3.14
N GLU A 323 16.28 -9.13 -2.50
CA GLU A 323 16.04 -8.32 -1.31
C GLU A 323 16.37 -6.86 -1.60
N LEU A 324 15.48 -5.95 -1.23
CA LEU A 324 15.63 -4.50 -1.39
C LEU A 324 15.77 -3.86 -0.01
N GLY A 325 16.88 -3.19 0.23
CA GLY A 325 17.18 -2.50 1.48
C GLY A 325 17.13 -0.99 1.32
N TYR A 326 16.48 -0.28 2.24
CA TYR A 326 16.44 1.19 2.26
C TYR A 326 16.20 1.71 3.68
N GLY A 327 16.93 2.74 4.12
CA GLY A 327 16.70 3.37 5.42
C GLY A 327 16.68 2.40 6.63
N GLY A 328 17.45 1.31 6.57
CA GLY A 328 17.46 0.25 7.60
C GLY A 328 16.32 -0.78 7.49
N VAL A 329 15.38 -0.61 6.57
CA VAL A 329 14.32 -1.56 6.25
C VAL A 329 14.79 -2.52 5.15
N GLN A 330 14.42 -3.79 5.26
CA GLN A 330 14.61 -4.81 4.22
C GLN A 330 13.25 -5.31 3.71
N THR A 331 13.11 -5.41 2.40
CA THR A 331 11.88 -5.82 1.72
C THR A 331 12.21 -6.87 0.66
N PRO A 332 11.87 -8.16 0.88
CA PRO A 332 12.06 -9.20 -0.11
C PRO A 332 11.02 -9.12 -1.23
N MET A 333 11.40 -9.44 -2.46
CA MET A 333 10.45 -9.67 -3.55
C MET A 333 9.84 -11.09 -3.42
N PRO A 334 8.51 -11.27 -3.60
CA PRO A 334 7.85 -12.55 -3.39
C PRO A 334 8.29 -13.66 -4.36
N TRP A 335 8.87 -14.74 -3.85
CA TRP A 335 9.21 -15.95 -4.63
C TRP A 335 7.93 -16.77 -4.97
N PRO A 336 7.85 -17.51 -6.11
CA PRO A 336 8.86 -17.70 -7.17
C PRO A 336 8.78 -16.69 -8.32
N THR A 337 7.71 -15.92 -8.38
CA THR A 337 7.43 -15.03 -9.52
C THR A 337 8.18 -13.70 -9.43
N PHE A 338 8.67 -13.35 -8.24
CA PHE A 338 9.27 -12.06 -7.92
C PHE A 338 8.35 -10.92 -8.37
N SER A 339 7.09 -10.99 -7.93
CA SER A 339 6.07 -10.00 -8.26
C SER A 339 6.51 -8.59 -7.82
N PRO A 340 6.01 -7.52 -8.48
CA PRO A 340 6.39 -6.15 -8.13
C PRO A 340 6.15 -5.82 -6.65
N VAL A 341 7.03 -5.01 -6.08
CA VAL A 341 6.93 -4.54 -4.69
C VAL A 341 7.01 -3.02 -4.63
N THR A 342 6.22 -2.43 -3.72
CA THR A 342 6.24 -0.99 -3.48
C THR A 342 7.04 -0.69 -2.22
N LEU A 343 8.19 -0.03 -2.38
CA LEU A 343 8.97 0.48 -1.27
C LEU A 343 8.38 1.81 -0.82
N LYS A 344 8.27 2.03 0.49
CA LYS A 344 7.73 3.28 1.06
C LYS A 344 8.70 3.83 2.09
N THR A 345 9.09 5.10 1.97
CA THR A 345 9.99 5.74 2.92
C THR A 345 9.63 7.20 3.19
N THR A 346 9.91 7.65 4.41
CA THR A 346 9.97 9.06 4.79
C THR A 346 11.41 9.53 4.98
N SER A 347 12.40 8.69 4.65
CA SER A 347 13.82 9.05 4.71
C SER A 347 14.21 9.93 3.51
N THR A 348 15.20 10.81 3.74
CA THR A 348 15.88 11.56 2.67
C THR A 348 16.89 10.71 1.90
N SER A 349 17.10 9.45 2.28
CA SER A 349 17.98 8.51 1.55
C SER A 349 17.48 8.29 0.14
N ASN A 350 18.36 8.52 -0.84
CA ASN A 350 18.11 8.25 -2.26
C ASN A 350 18.68 6.89 -2.71
N GLU A 351 19.20 6.08 -1.80
CA GLU A 351 19.84 4.80 -2.14
C GLU A 351 18.94 3.62 -1.76
N ILE A 352 18.79 2.68 -2.71
CA ILE A 352 18.20 1.35 -2.50
C ILE A 352 19.33 0.32 -2.70
N THR A 353 19.56 -0.53 -1.72
CA THR A 353 20.47 -1.67 -1.82
C THR A 353 19.70 -2.87 -2.37
N LEU A 354 20.08 -3.35 -3.56
CA LEU A 354 19.59 -4.59 -4.13
C LEU A 354 20.56 -5.71 -3.77
N LYS A 355 20.07 -6.78 -3.16
CA LYS A 355 20.81 -8.01 -2.91
C LYS A 355 20.12 -9.19 -3.58
N VAL A 356 20.86 -9.94 -4.38
CA VAL A 356 20.38 -11.13 -5.08
C VAL A 356 21.13 -12.34 -4.55
N THR A 357 20.39 -13.40 -4.20
CA THR A 357 20.99 -14.69 -3.83
C THR A 357 20.61 -15.73 -4.87
N PHE A 358 21.60 -16.44 -5.40
CA PHE A 358 21.41 -17.47 -6.42
C PHE A 358 21.30 -18.87 -5.81
N ALA A 359 20.84 -19.84 -6.59
CA ALA A 359 20.67 -21.23 -6.13
C ALA A 359 21.97 -21.94 -5.73
N ASP A 360 23.14 -21.39 -6.10
CA ASP A 360 24.45 -21.87 -5.66
C ASP A 360 24.93 -21.17 -4.37
N TYR A 361 24.03 -20.43 -3.69
CA TYR A 361 24.27 -19.64 -2.49
C TYR A 361 25.26 -18.49 -2.64
N SER A 362 25.66 -18.19 -3.87
CA SER A 362 26.38 -16.94 -4.13
C SER A 362 25.44 -15.74 -4.05
N SER A 363 26.01 -14.57 -3.76
CA SER A 363 25.25 -13.32 -3.68
C SER A 363 25.88 -12.22 -4.51
N TYR A 364 25.03 -11.31 -4.98
CA TYR A 364 25.40 -10.11 -5.70
C TYR A 364 24.69 -8.90 -5.09
N GLU A 365 25.40 -7.79 -4.94
CA GLU A 365 24.84 -6.55 -4.42
C GLU A 365 25.05 -5.40 -5.39
N LYS A 366 24.01 -4.58 -5.56
CA LYS A 366 24.02 -3.39 -6.39
C LYS A 366 23.31 -2.25 -5.67
N ARG A 367 23.79 -1.03 -5.83
CA ARG A 367 23.12 0.18 -5.36
C ARG A 367 22.33 0.80 -6.49
N LEU A 368 21.08 1.13 -6.21
CA LEU A 368 20.14 1.78 -7.12
C LEU A 368 19.80 3.16 -6.57
N GLN A 369 19.54 4.10 -7.48
CA GLN A 369 19.01 5.41 -7.11
C GLN A 369 17.49 5.35 -7.05
N TRP A 370 16.91 5.93 -6.00
CA TRP A 370 15.48 6.03 -5.77
C TRP A 370 14.80 6.78 -6.92
N GLN A 371 13.79 6.15 -7.51
CA GLN A 371 12.95 6.67 -8.61
C GLN A 371 11.50 6.26 -8.34
N ASP A 372 10.54 6.84 -9.05
CA ASP A 372 9.12 6.49 -8.88
C ASP A 372 8.83 5.03 -9.28
N ALA A 373 9.53 4.56 -10.32
CA ALA A 373 9.50 3.18 -10.76
C ALA A 373 10.89 2.70 -11.20
N ILE A 374 11.24 1.48 -10.82
CA ILE A 374 12.45 0.79 -11.24
C ILE A 374 12.06 -0.54 -11.89
N VAL A 375 12.46 -0.70 -13.14
CA VAL A 375 12.32 -1.97 -13.88
C VAL A 375 13.69 -2.62 -13.96
N LEU A 376 13.90 -3.67 -13.18
CA LEU A 376 15.17 -4.39 -13.10
C LEU A 376 15.39 -5.23 -14.36
N THR A 377 16.56 -5.06 -14.97
CA THR A 377 17.06 -5.88 -16.07
C THR A 377 17.86 -7.07 -15.54
N PRO A 378 18.15 -8.09 -16.36
CA PRO A 378 19.02 -9.19 -15.92
C PRO A 378 20.39 -8.70 -15.42
N GLN A 379 20.96 -7.67 -16.04
CA GLN A 379 22.24 -7.08 -15.64
C GLN A 379 22.18 -6.42 -14.25
N ASP A 380 21.03 -5.84 -13.88
CA ASP A 380 20.82 -5.30 -12.53
C ASP A 380 20.89 -6.37 -11.46
N LEU A 381 20.58 -7.62 -11.82
CA LEU A 381 20.69 -8.77 -10.92
C LEU A 381 22.06 -9.46 -10.97
N GLY A 382 23.03 -8.96 -11.75
CA GLY A 382 24.34 -9.60 -11.92
C GLY A 382 24.34 -10.76 -12.93
N LEU A 383 23.36 -10.80 -13.83
CA LEU A 383 23.27 -11.78 -14.92
C LEU A 383 23.80 -11.19 -16.23
N PHE A 384 24.63 -11.95 -16.95
CA PHE A 384 25.22 -11.54 -18.22
C PHE A 384 24.89 -12.56 -19.33
N SER A 385 24.48 -12.10 -20.52
CA SER A 385 24.24 -12.95 -21.69
C SER A 385 25.48 -13.02 -22.58
N VAL A 386 25.89 -14.25 -22.87
CA VAL A 386 26.95 -14.55 -23.82
C VAL A 386 26.34 -15.21 -25.06
N LEU A 387 26.51 -14.56 -26.20
CA LEU A 387 26.02 -15.04 -27.48
C LEU A 387 27.13 -15.82 -28.20
N PHE A 388 26.89 -17.08 -28.52
CA PHE A 388 27.72 -17.82 -29.47
C PHE A 388 27.13 -17.69 -30.88
N GLU A 389 27.98 -17.33 -31.84
CA GLU A 389 27.61 -17.10 -33.23
C GLU A 389 28.46 -17.98 -34.16
N ALA A 390 27.79 -18.71 -35.05
CA ALA A 390 28.42 -19.57 -36.03
C ALA A 390 27.82 -19.45 -37.45
N GLU A 391 26.98 -18.44 -37.72
CA GLU A 391 26.26 -18.31 -39.01
C GLU A 391 27.21 -18.33 -40.22
N HIS A 392 28.36 -17.67 -40.12
CA HIS A 392 29.37 -17.64 -41.19
C HIS A 392 29.97 -19.02 -41.52
N LEU A 393 29.81 -20.02 -40.65
CA LEU A 393 30.29 -21.39 -40.82
C LEU A 393 29.27 -22.33 -41.48
N LYS A 394 28.02 -21.88 -41.66
CA LYS A 394 26.91 -22.66 -42.22
C LYS A 394 27.17 -23.22 -43.62
N SER A 395 28.00 -22.54 -44.41
CA SER A 395 28.40 -23.01 -45.75
C SER A 395 29.34 -24.23 -45.69
N SER A 396 30.12 -24.35 -44.62
CA SER A 396 31.18 -25.36 -44.49
C SER A 396 30.77 -26.55 -43.60
N PHE A 397 29.82 -26.35 -42.69
CA PHE A 397 29.42 -27.34 -41.69
C PHE A 397 27.95 -27.73 -41.80
N LYS A 398 27.64 -29.01 -41.54
CA LYS A 398 26.27 -29.54 -41.39
C LYS A 398 25.72 -29.29 -39.99
N SER A 399 26.56 -29.53 -38.99
CA SER A 399 26.26 -29.28 -37.58
C SER A 399 27.56 -28.97 -36.83
N ILE A 400 27.41 -28.24 -35.72
CA ILE A 400 28.47 -27.97 -34.76
C ILE A 400 27.92 -28.29 -33.37
N GLU A 401 28.73 -28.91 -32.53
CA GLU A 401 28.43 -29.07 -31.11
C GLU A 401 29.65 -28.65 -30.28
N GLY A 402 29.41 -28.13 -29.09
CA GLY A 402 30.50 -27.64 -28.27
C GLY A 402 30.13 -27.46 -26.82
N THR A 403 31.16 -27.18 -26.05
CA THR A 403 31.06 -26.92 -24.62
C THR A 403 31.81 -25.64 -24.29
N ALA A 404 31.25 -24.88 -23.36
CA ALA A 404 31.85 -23.68 -22.81
C ALA A 404 31.86 -23.77 -21.28
N THR A 405 32.88 -23.22 -20.66
CA THR A 405 32.99 -23.08 -19.21
C THR A 405 33.44 -21.66 -18.88
N PHE A 406 32.66 -20.99 -18.05
CA PHE A 406 32.93 -19.68 -17.53
C PHE A 406 33.75 -19.81 -16.26
N LEU A 407 34.87 -19.12 -16.24
CA LEU A 407 35.81 -19.00 -15.15
C LEU A 407 35.72 -17.55 -14.64
N PRO A 408 34.97 -17.30 -13.56
CA PRO A 408 34.84 -15.95 -13.00
C PRO A 408 36.18 -15.43 -12.48
N ALA A 409 36.34 -14.11 -12.45
CA ALA A 409 37.45 -13.47 -11.77
C ALA A 409 37.24 -13.60 -10.25
N GLY A 410 38.04 -14.45 -9.59
CA GLY A 410 37.99 -14.67 -8.14
C GLY A 410 37.61 -16.10 -7.77
N GLN A 411 36.93 -16.26 -6.62
CA GLN A 411 36.59 -17.56 -6.02
C GLN A 411 35.18 -18.07 -6.37
N ALA A 412 34.46 -17.38 -7.26
CA ALA A 412 33.11 -17.78 -7.64
C ALA A 412 33.08 -19.11 -8.42
N LYS A 413 31.92 -19.77 -8.39
CA LYS A 413 31.75 -21.11 -8.96
C LYS A 413 31.78 -21.08 -10.49
N LYS A 414 32.47 -22.04 -11.08
CA LYS A 414 32.52 -22.25 -12.54
C LYS A 414 31.13 -22.65 -13.05
N GLN A 415 30.75 -22.14 -14.21
CA GLN A 415 29.48 -22.48 -14.87
C GLN A 415 29.79 -23.10 -16.23
N SER A 416 29.11 -24.19 -16.58
CA SER A 416 29.30 -24.89 -17.84
C SER A 416 28.05 -24.85 -18.70
N PHE A 417 28.25 -24.82 -20.00
CA PHE A 417 27.21 -24.73 -21.01
C PHE A 417 27.53 -25.64 -22.18
N ARG A 418 26.51 -26.29 -22.74
CA ARG A 418 26.63 -27.03 -23.99
C ARG A 418 25.84 -26.28 -25.04
N PHE A 419 26.43 -26.12 -26.21
CA PHE A 419 25.78 -25.52 -27.36
C PHE A 419 25.81 -26.47 -28.54
N ALA A 420 24.81 -26.36 -29.39
CA ALA A 420 24.77 -27.03 -30.68
C ALA A 420 24.15 -26.09 -31.71
N PHE A 421 24.62 -26.22 -32.95
CA PHE A 421 24.13 -25.53 -34.12
C PHE A 421 23.81 -26.57 -35.18
N SER A 422 22.57 -26.57 -35.64
CA SER A 422 22.12 -27.36 -36.78
C SER A 422 21.06 -26.58 -37.54
N ASP A 423 20.82 -26.97 -38.78
CA ASP A 423 19.69 -26.48 -39.57
C ASP A 423 19.70 -24.93 -39.72
N GLN A 424 18.65 -24.25 -39.24
CA GLN A 424 18.49 -22.80 -39.32
C GLN A 424 18.97 -22.04 -38.06
N GLN A 425 19.46 -22.72 -37.02
CA GLN A 425 19.87 -22.09 -35.77
C GLN A 425 21.40 -22.08 -35.61
N TRP A 426 22.00 -20.91 -35.86
CA TRP A 426 23.46 -20.68 -35.76
C TRP A 426 23.82 -19.59 -34.74
N LEU A 427 22.88 -19.30 -33.84
CA LEU A 427 22.98 -18.34 -32.75
C LEU A 427 22.42 -19.00 -31.48
N VAL A 428 23.15 -18.91 -30.37
CA VAL A 428 22.69 -19.42 -29.08
C VAL A 428 23.17 -18.52 -27.94
N SER A 429 22.25 -18.15 -27.05
CA SER A 429 22.54 -17.34 -25.88
C SER A 429 22.74 -18.24 -24.66
N TRP A 430 23.77 -17.91 -23.88
CA TRP A 430 24.04 -18.49 -22.58
C TRP A 430 23.99 -17.40 -21.51
N TRP A 431 23.09 -17.57 -20.53
CA TRP A 431 23.02 -16.68 -19.37
C TRP A 431 23.97 -17.17 -18.27
N ILE A 432 24.80 -16.25 -17.78
CA ILE A 432 25.81 -16.49 -16.75
C ILE A 432 25.47 -15.63 -15.54
N ASN A 433 25.53 -16.23 -14.35
CA ASN A 433 25.62 -15.44 -13.12
C ASN A 433 27.06 -14.92 -12.99
N ALA A 434 27.29 -13.69 -13.44
CA ALA A 434 28.62 -13.07 -13.43
C ALA A 434 28.92 -12.37 -12.10
N GLN A 435 27.91 -12.20 -11.23
CA GLN A 435 27.99 -11.40 -10.00
C GLN A 435 28.55 -10.00 -10.28
N SER A 436 28.26 -9.48 -11.46
CA SER A 436 28.73 -8.22 -12.02
C SER A 436 27.82 -7.82 -13.17
N ALA A 437 27.78 -6.52 -13.48
CA ALA A 437 27.10 -6.01 -14.67
C ALA A 437 27.83 -6.42 -15.98
N GLU A 438 29.06 -6.91 -15.88
CA GLU A 438 29.89 -7.38 -16.98
C GLU A 438 30.28 -8.85 -16.78
N LEU A 439 30.82 -9.49 -17.82
CA LEU A 439 31.22 -10.90 -17.76
C LEU A 439 32.23 -11.21 -16.64
N ASN A 440 33.09 -10.25 -16.27
CA ASN A 440 34.06 -10.33 -15.16
C ASN A 440 34.75 -11.71 -15.00
N GLY A 441 35.45 -12.15 -16.05
CA GLY A 441 36.12 -13.46 -16.09
C GLY A 441 36.52 -13.85 -17.51
N ARG A 442 36.74 -15.14 -17.72
CA ARG A 442 37.01 -15.71 -19.06
C ARG A 442 36.13 -16.91 -19.34
N ILE A 443 35.84 -17.14 -20.61
CA ILE A 443 35.16 -18.32 -21.10
C ILE A 443 36.17 -19.16 -21.85
N GLU A 444 36.29 -20.41 -21.46
CA GLU A 444 37.01 -21.42 -22.21
C GLU A 444 36.00 -22.29 -22.93
N TYR A 445 36.21 -22.52 -24.23
CA TYR A 445 35.27 -23.30 -25.03
C TYR A 445 36.00 -24.19 -26.02
N SER A 446 35.32 -25.24 -26.45
CA SER A 446 35.76 -26.12 -27.53
C SER A 446 34.53 -26.60 -28.28
N TRP A 447 34.71 -26.89 -29.57
CA TRP A 447 33.65 -27.37 -30.43
C TRP A 447 34.19 -28.29 -31.50
N SER A 448 33.33 -29.23 -31.92
CA SER A 448 33.53 -30.11 -33.05
C SER A 448 32.44 -29.86 -34.08
N GLY A 449 32.75 -30.12 -35.35
CA GLY A 449 31.79 -29.87 -36.44
C GLY A 449 31.87 -30.93 -37.53
N SER A 450 30.71 -31.32 -38.05
CA SER A 450 30.60 -32.22 -39.20
C SER A 450 30.70 -31.43 -40.50
N LEU A 451 31.76 -31.63 -41.27
CA LEU A 451 31.99 -30.91 -42.52
C LEU A 451 31.02 -31.33 -43.63
N LYS A 452 30.66 -30.39 -44.51
CA LYS A 452 29.92 -30.64 -45.75
C LYS A 452 30.87 -31.18 -46.84
N THR A 453 31.41 -32.39 -46.63
CA THR A 453 32.32 -33.06 -47.59
C THR A 453 31.75 -34.41 -48.05
N LEU A 454 32.20 -34.88 -49.22
CA LEU A 454 31.82 -36.19 -49.81
C LEU A 454 32.15 -37.39 -48.91
N LEU A 455 33.20 -37.26 -48.09
CA LEU A 455 33.56 -38.23 -47.04
C LEU A 455 33.30 -37.60 -45.67
N PRO A 456 32.76 -38.33 -44.67
CA PRO A 456 32.57 -37.82 -43.33
C PRO A 456 33.89 -37.39 -42.71
N LYS A 457 34.03 -36.09 -42.42
CA LYS A 457 35.17 -35.53 -41.70
C LYS A 457 34.66 -34.65 -40.56
N THR A 458 35.23 -34.86 -39.39
CA THR A 458 34.98 -34.06 -38.20
C THR A 458 36.13 -33.09 -38.02
N TYR A 459 35.81 -31.80 -37.85
CA TYR A 459 36.76 -30.80 -37.41
C TYR A 459 36.72 -30.70 -35.88
N ASP A 460 37.88 -30.49 -35.26
CA ASP A 460 38.01 -30.16 -33.85
C ASP A 460 38.73 -28.81 -33.75
N SER A 461 38.12 -27.86 -33.05
CA SER A 461 38.68 -26.52 -32.83
C SER A 461 39.79 -26.48 -31.77
N GLY A 462 39.93 -27.53 -30.97
CA GLY A 462 40.73 -27.50 -29.75
C GLY A 462 40.14 -26.55 -28.69
N ARG A 463 40.96 -26.19 -27.71
CA ARG A 463 40.55 -25.29 -26.63
C ARG A 463 40.79 -23.83 -27.03
N LEU A 464 39.73 -23.04 -26.93
CA LEU A 464 39.71 -21.62 -27.24
C LEU A 464 39.30 -20.82 -26.00
N GLN A 465 39.57 -19.51 -26.02
CA GLN A 465 39.26 -18.60 -24.92
C GLN A 465 38.61 -17.32 -25.45
N ALA A 466 37.64 -16.79 -24.71
CA ALA A 466 37.02 -15.49 -24.93
C ALA A 466 36.87 -14.73 -23.60
N THR A 467 36.92 -13.40 -23.68
CA THR A 467 36.68 -12.50 -22.53
C THR A 467 35.54 -11.51 -22.80
N VAL A 468 34.92 -11.60 -23.99
CA VAL A 468 33.85 -10.72 -24.45
C VAL A 468 32.79 -11.52 -25.21
N SER A 469 31.59 -10.96 -25.31
CA SER A 469 30.46 -11.44 -26.11
C SER A 469 30.18 -10.43 -27.23
N PRO A 470 29.77 -10.86 -28.45
CA PRO A 470 29.53 -12.24 -28.89
C PRO A 470 30.82 -13.04 -29.16
N ILE A 471 30.75 -14.35 -28.96
CA ILE A 471 31.80 -15.31 -29.29
C ILE A 471 31.52 -15.87 -30.69
N LYS A 472 32.31 -15.42 -31.67
CA LYS A 472 32.28 -15.97 -33.04
C LYS A 472 33.17 -17.20 -33.14
N LEU A 473 32.59 -18.35 -33.50
CA LEU A 473 33.36 -19.58 -33.65
C LEU A 473 34.39 -19.45 -34.78
N GLN A 474 35.64 -19.82 -34.53
CA GLN A 474 36.72 -19.70 -35.52
C GLN A 474 36.99 -21.04 -36.21
N TYR A 475 36.91 -21.05 -37.54
CA TYR A 475 37.34 -22.18 -38.38
C TYR A 475 38.67 -21.85 -39.06
N LYS A 476 39.74 -22.57 -38.69
CA LYS A 476 41.03 -22.52 -39.37
C LYS A 476 41.09 -23.71 -40.34
N LYS A 477 41.08 -23.42 -41.63
CA LYS A 477 41.09 -24.43 -42.70
C LYS A 477 42.37 -25.24 -42.74
#